data_AF-A0A2V8TF68-F1
#
_entry.id   AF-A0A2V8TF68-F1
#
_cell.length_a   1.000
_cell.length_b   1.000
_cell.length_c   1.000
_cell.angle_alpha   90.00
_cell.angle_beta   90.00
_cell.angle_gamma   90.00
#
_symmetry.space_group_name_H-M   'P 1'
#
loop_
_entity.id
_entity.type
_entity.pdbx_description
1 polymer ?
#
loop_
_entity_poly.entity_id
_entity_poly.type
_entity_poly.pdbx_seq_one_letter_code
_entity_poly.pdbx_strand_id
1 'polypeptide(L)'
;MDEATRLGYLRLALRVFGLIFVFAVYPLTILWPSGWAWHAGGQSHYLQMIMGIYATLGVFLLLAAKDPTRHLSLISFTIWSSVVHGLI
;
A
#
# COMPACT_ATOMS: atom_id res chain seq x y z
N MET A 1 4.82 20.45 -16.87
CA MET A 1 3.62 19.63 -16.60
C MET A 1 2.67 20.47 -15.78
N ASP A 2 1.43 20.63 -16.21
CA ASP A 2 0.45 21.45 -15.47
C ASP A 2 -0.03 20.74 -14.20
N GLU A 3 -0.67 21.50 -13.31
CA GLU A 3 -1.13 21.02 -12.02
C GLU A 3 -2.27 19.99 -12.10
N ALA A 4 -3.18 20.13 -13.07
CA ALA A 4 -4.27 19.17 -13.26
C ALA A 4 -3.72 17.81 -13.70
N THR A 5 -2.71 17.79 -14.57
CA THR A 5 -2.01 16.57 -14.98
C THR A 5 -1.29 15.91 -13.79
N ARG A 6 -0.58 16.69 -12.96
CA ARG A 6 0.07 16.18 -11.73
C ARG A 6 -0.94 15.54 -10.78
N LEU A 7 -2.07 16.20 -10.57
CA LEU A 7 -3.14 15.69 -9.71
C LEU A 7 -3.76 14.42 -10.30
N GLY A 8 -3.93 14.36 -11.61
CA GLY A 8 -4.39 13.16 -12.32
C GLY A 8 -3.51 11.94 -12.05
N TYR A 9 -2.18 12.10 -12.17
CA TYR A 9 -1.23 11.02 -11.88
C TYR A 9 -1.24 10.61 -10.41
N LEU A 10 -1.32 11.56 -9.46
CA LEU A 10 -1.42 11.23 -8.05
C LEU A 10 -2.67 10.40 -7.75
N ARG A 11 -3.84 10.81 -8.27
CA ARG A 11 -5.08 10.04 -8.12
C ARG A 11 -4.97 8.64 -8.71
N LEU A 12 -4.34 8.50 -9.88
CA LEU A 12 -4.11 7.21 -10.51
C LEU A 12 -3.18 6.33 -9.64
N ALA A 13 -2.07 6.88 -9.15
CA ALA A 13 -1.14 6.16 -8.30
C ALA A 13 -1.83 5.65 -7.03
N LEU A 14 -2.60 6.51 -6.33
CA LEU A 14 -3.35 6.12 -5.13
C LEU A 14 -4.34 4.99 -5.41
N ARG A 15 -5.01 5.00 -6.57
CA ARG A 15 -5.90 3.90 -6.99
C ARG A 15 -5.14 2.61 -7.22
N VAL A 16 -4.06 2.67 -7.97
CA VAL A 16 -3.24 1.49 -8.31
C VAL A 16 -2.66 0.86 -7.05
N PHE A 17 -1.99 1.63 -6.19
CA PHE A 17 -1.42 1.12 -4.94
C PHE A 17 -2.50 0.69 -3.95
N GLY A 18 -3.62 1.40 -3.87
CA GLY A 18 -4.76 0.99 -3.05
C GLY A 18 -5.30 -0.38 -3.44
N LEU A 19 -5.46 -0.64 -4.75
CA LEU A 19 -5.89 -1.95 -5.24
C LEU A 19 -4.85 -3.05 -5.00
N ILE A 20 -3.56 -2.75 -5.19
CA ILE A 20 -2.47 -3.70 -4.90
C ILE A 20 -2.49 -4.10 -3.43
N PHE A 21 -2.62 -3.13 -2.52
CA PHE A 21 -2.63 -3.38 -1.08
C PHE A 21 -3.84 -4.21 -0.63
N VAL A 22 -5.01 -4.01 -1.24
CA VAL A 22 -6.22 -4.77 -0.90
C VAL A 22 -6.18 -6.19 -1.49
N PHE A 23 -5.77 -6.34 -2.75
CA PHE A 23 -5.99 -7.58 -3.49
C PHE A 23 -4.73 -8.38 -3.80
N ALA A 24 -3.58 -7.72 -3.97
CA ALA A 24 -2.38 -8.37 -4.49
C ALA A 24 -1.41 -8.84 -3.41
N VAL A 25 -1.43 -8.25 -2.20
CA VAL A 25 -0.51 -8.64 -1.12
C VAL A 25 -0.66 -10.11 -0.76
N TYR A 26 -1.88 -10.63 -0.60
CA TYR A 26 -2.09 -12.04 -0.27
C TYR A 26 -1.61 -13.00 -1.39
N PRO A 27 -2.02 -12.84 -2.66
CA PRO A 27 -1.48 -13.63 -3.77
C PRO A 27 0.05 -13.58 -3.86
N LEU A 28 0.68 -12.44 -3.59
CA LEU A 28 2.14 -12.31 -3.61
C LEU A 28 2.82 -13.20 -2.56
N THR A 29 2.18 -13.46 -1.42
CA THR A 29 2.73 -14.41 -0.42
C THR A 29 2.80 -15.86 -0.94
N ILE A 30 1.99 -16.20 -1.94
CA ILE A 30 1.93 -17.53 -2.57
C ILE A 30 2.83 -17.58 -3.81
N LEU A 31 2.74 -16.56 -4.67
CA LEU A 31 3.47 -16.50 -5.94
C LEU A 31 4.94 -16.13 -5.76
N TRP A 32 5.26 -15.33 -4.75
CA TRP A 32 6.62 -14.93 -4.40
C TRP A 32 6.85 -14.94 -2.87
N PRO A 33 6.85 -16.13 -2.25
CA PRO A 33 6.93 -16.26 -0.79
C PRO A 33 8.19 -15.65 -0.20
N SER A 34 9.34 -15.75 -0.90
CA SER A 34 10.61 -15.21 -0.40
C SER A 34 10.62 -13.69 -0.28
N GLY A 35 9.73 -12.98 -0.99
CA GLY A 35 9.59 -11.52 -0.89
C GLY A 35 8.47 -11.08 0.05
N TRP A 36 7.43 -11.90 0.23
CA TRP A 36 6.15 -11.46 0.80
C TRP A 36 5.58 -12.34 1.91
N ALA A 37 6.11 -13.55 2.15
CA ALA A 37 5.65 -14.38 3.26
C ALA A 37 6.26 -13.93 4.60
N TRP A 38 7.45 -13.31 4.58
CA TRP A 38 8.18 -12.81 5.77
C TRP A 38 8.23 -13.82 6.95
N HIS A 39 8.24 -15.12 6.66
CA HIS A 39 8.41 -16.19 7.64
C HIS A 39 8.98 -17.45 7.00
N ALA A 40 9.71 -18.25 7.78
CA ALA A 40 10.37 -19.46 7.29
C ALA A 40 9.50 -20.74 7.34
N GLY A 41 8.35 -20.73 8.03
CA GLY A 41 7.44 -21.88 8.07
C GLY A 41 6.25 -21.69 9.01
N GLY A 42 5.17 -22.45 8.77
CA GLY A 42 3.93 -22.41 9.55
C GLY A 42 3.05 -21.18 9.29
N GLN A 43 1.96 -21.05 10.05
CA GLN A 43 1.10 -19.86 10.04
C GLN A 43 1.74 -18.76 10.90
N SER A 44 2.06 -17.62 10.29
CA SER A 44 2.55 -16.44 11.03
C SER A 44 1.38 -15.53 11.41
N HIS A 45 1.10 -15.39 12.71
CA HIS A 45 0.15 -14.40 13.22
C HIS A 45 0.51 -12.97 12.78
N TYR A 46 1.80 -12.69 12.59
CA TYR A 46 2.30 -11.39 12.15
C TYR A 46 1.95 -11.11 10.68
N LEU A 47 2.00 -12.14 9.81
CA LEU A 47 1.61 -11.99 8.41
C LEU A 47 0.14 -11.61 8.27
N GLN A 48 -0.75 -12.25 9.03
CA GLN A 48 -2.17 -11.92 9.03
C GLN A 48 -2.43 -10.48 9.52
N MET A 49 -1.75 -10.06 10.58
CA MET A 49 -1.82 -8.69 11.08
C MET A 49 -1.35 -7.68 10.01
N ILE A 50 -0.19 -7.92 9.38
CA ILE A 50 0.36 -7.06 8.32
C ILE A 50 -0.61 -6.96 7.14
N MET A 51 -1.18 -8.08 6.69
CA MET A 51 -2.17 -8.09 5.61
C MET A 51 -3.39 -7.24 5.96
N GLY A 52 -3.88 -7.30 7.19
CA GLY A 52 -4.97 -6.45 7.67
C GLY A 52 -4.61 -4.96 7.65
N ILE A 53 -3.37 -4.62 8.03
CA ILE A 53 -2.86 -3.24 7.96
C ILE A 53 -2.79 -2.76 6.51
N TYR A 54 -2.18 -3.53 5.60
CA TYR A 54 -2.10 -3.17 4.18
C TYR A 54 -3.48 -3.03 3.55
N ALA A 55 -4.40 -3.98 3.78
CA ALA A 55 -5.75 -3.91 3.24
C ALA A 55 -6.47 -2.63 3.72
N THR A 56 -6.37 -2.32 5.01
CA THR A 56 -6.95 -1.09 5.56
C THR A 56 -6.31 0.15 4.93
N LEU A 57 -4.97 0.23 4.92
CA LEU A 57 -4.25 1.32 4.27
C LEU A 57 -4.66 1.49 2.80
N GLY A 58 -4.80 0.38 2.08
CA GLY A 58 -5.25 0.35 0.69
C GLY A 58 -6.63 0.98 0.50
N VAL A 59 -7.61 0.63 1.34
CA VAL A 59 -8.94 1.28 1.32
C VAL A 59 -8.83 2.79 1.55
N PHE A 60 -8.03 3.22 2.53
CA PHE A 60 -7.83 4.64 2.79
C PHE A 60 -7.13 5.37 1.63
N LEU A 61 -6.21 4.72 0.91
CA LEU A 61 -5.62 5.26 -0.32
C LEU A 61 -6.65 5.40 -1.45
N LEU A 62 -7.55 4.43 -1.62
CA LEU A 62 -8.65 4.54 -2.59
C LEU A 62 -9.60 5.71 -2.26
N LEU A 63 -9.86 5.95 -0.97
CA LEU A 63 -10.62 7.11 -0.52
C LEU A 63 -9.86 8.42 -0.78
N ALA A 64 -8.55 8.45 -0.47
CA ALA A 64 -7.68 9.59 -0.74
C ALA A 64 -7.58 9.95 -2.23
N ALA A 65 -7.74 8.99 -3.13
CA ALA A 65 -7.75 9.24 -4.56
C ALA A 65 -8.91 10.15 -5.03
N LYS A 66 -9.97 10.33 -4.21
CA LYS A 66 -11.07 11.25 -4.52
C LYS A 66 -10.66 12.71 -4.29
N ASP A 67 -9.96 12.98 -3.20
CA ASP A 67 -9.46 14.31 -2.84
C ASP A 67 -8.06 14.25 -2.18
N PRO A 68 -6.98 14.11 -2.98
CA PRO A 68 -5.65 13.86 -2.44
C PRO A 68 -5.10 15.01 -1.59
N THR A 69 -5.49 16.25 -1.88
CA THR A 69 -4.99 17.45 -1.18
C THR A 69 -5.47 17.51 0.26
N ARG A 70 -6.60 16.86 0.59
CA ARG A 70 -7.08 16.73 1.97
C ARG A 70 -6.44 15.58 2.73
N HIS A 71 -5.69 14.69 2.09
CA HIS A 71 -5.18 13.45 2.71
C HIS A 71 -3.64 13.35 2.63
N LEU A 72 -2.96 14.49 2.57
CA LEU A 72 -1.51 14.57 2.44
C LEU A 72 -0.75 13.85 3.56
N SER A 73 -1.27 13.85 4.79
CA SER A 73 -0.65 13.14 5.92
C SER A 73 -0.63 11.63 5.70
N LEU A 74 -1.75 11.05 5.25
CA LEU A 74 -1.85 9.62 4.91
C LEU A 74 -0.93 9.25 3.75
N ILE A 75 -0.89 10.08 2.71
CA ILE A 75 -0.03 9.87 1.55
C ILE A 75 1.45 9.92 1.98
N SER A 76 1.82 10.93 2.75
CA SER A 76 3.18 11.08 3.28
C SER A 76 3.56 9.91 4.19
N PHE A 77 2.66 9.49 5.08
CA PHE A 77 2.86 8.32 5.92
C PHE A 77 3.11 7.07 5.07
N THR A 78 2.31 6.84 4.02
CA THR A 78 2.48 5.70 3.11
C THR A 78 3.86 5.72 2.45
N ILE A 79 4.30 6.89 1.98
CA ILE A 79 5.62 7.05 1.35
C ILE A 79 6.74 6.78 2.36
N TRP A 80 6.76 7.51 3.48
CA TRP A 80 7.86 7.43 4.45
C TRP A 80 7.90 6.09 5.19
N SER A 81 6.75 5.51 5.53
CA SER A 81 6.70 4.17 6.12
C SER A 81 7.25 3.11 5.16
N SER A 82 6.94 3.20 3.86
CA SER A 82 7.49 2.28 2.85
C SER A 82 9.01 2.44 2.70
N VAL A 83 9.52 3.67 2.74
CA VAL A 83 10.96 3.94 2.72
C VAL A 83 11.64 3.31 3.94
N VAL A 84 11.12 3.54 5.14
CA VAL A 84 11.66 2.94 6.37
C VAL A 84 11.61 1.42 6.32
N HIS A 85 10.49 0.85 5.86
CA HIS A 85 10.33 -0.60 5.71
C HIS A 85 11.29 -1.21 4.69
N GLY A 86 11.64 -0.50 3.61
CA GLY A 86 12.61 -0.97 2.63
C GLY A 86 14.07 -0.87 3.09
N LEU A 87 14.35 -0.09 4.13
CA LEU A 87 15.70 0.14 4.66
C LEU A 87 16.07 -0.76 5.85
N ILE A 88 15.10 -1.40 6.49
CA ILE A 88 15.26 -2.22 7.70
C ILE A 88 14.76 -3.63 7.39
#